data_AF-A0A957MU31-F1
#
_entry.id   AF-A0A957MU31-F1
#
_cell.length_a   1.000
_cell.length_b   1.000
_cell.length_c   1.000
_cell.angle_alpha   90.00
_cell.angle_beta   90.00
_cell.angle_gamma   90.00
#
_symmetry.space_group_name_H-M   'P 1'
#
loop_
_entity.id
_entity.type
_entity.pdbx_description
1 polymer ?
#
loop_
_entity_poly.entity_id
_entity_poly.type
_entity_poly.pdbx_seq_one_letter_code
_entity_poly.pdbx_strand_id
1 'polypeptide(L)'
;AIRYNGHEQGDRFYIASLSSRTIVYKGMLLADQVDEYYPDLLDTDMEAAIAVVHSRFSTNTFPSWERAHPYRYLIHNGEINTIRGNVNWMYARQSVLESELFGPDLEKFKQQIIDPDGSDSAQFDNALEFLHLAGRPLHHVAMMMIPEPWSRHESMSPERKAFYEYHATLMEPWDGP
;
A
#
# COMPACT_ATOMS: atom_id res chain seq x y z
N ALA A 1 1.90 -19.00 6.15
CA ALA A 1 2.44 -17.71 6.63
C ALA A 1 2.50 -17.75 8.15
N ILE A 2 3.52 -17.17 8.80
CA ILE A 2 3.70 -17.22 10.28
C ILE A 2 2.40 -16.84 11.02
N ARG A 3 1.68 -15.83 10.52
CA ARG A 3 0.42 -15.32 11.05
C ARG A 3 -0.75 -16.32 11.06
N TYR A 4 -0.79 -17.23 10.08
CA TYR A 4 -1.95 -18.12 9.84
C TYR A 4 -1.67 -19.60 10.11
N ASN A 5 -0.47 -19.91 10.63
CA ASN A 5 -0.02 -21.28 10.83
C ASN A 5 -0.25 -21.80 12.28
N GLY A 6 -1.02 -21.07 13.10
CA GLY A 6 -1.37 -21.49 14.47
C GLY A 6 -0.22 -21.42 15.48
N HIS A 7 0.88 -20.75 15.16
CA HIS A 7 1.96 -20.50 16.10
C HIS A 7 1.52 -19.55 17.21
N GLU A 8 2.01 -19.78 18.43
CA GLU A 8 1.82 -18.87 19.55
C GLU A 8 2.37 -17.47 19.17
N GLN A 9 1.55 -16.42 19.34
CA GLN A 9 1.83 -15.03 18.94
C GLN A 9 2.07 -14.80 17.44
N GLY A 10 1.76 -15.77 16.57
CA GLY A 10 1.89 -15.61 15.12
C GLY A 10 1.04 -14.44 14.59
N ASP A 11 -0.11 -14.19 15.20
CA ASP A 11 -1.02 -13.07 14.93
C ASP A 11 -0.36 -11.68 15.06
N ARG A 12 0.75 -11.58 15.81
CA ARG A 12 1.52 -10.35 16.03
C ARG A 12 2.70 -10.18 15.08
N PHE A 13 3.00 -11.17 14.25
CA PHE A 13 4.14 -11.10 13.34
C PHE A 13 3.90 -10.09 12.22
N TYR A 14 4.75 -9.07 12.13
CA TYR A 14 4.65 -8.03 11.12
C TYR A 14 6.03 -7.50 10.72
N ILE A 15 6.24 -7.30 9.41
CA ILE A 15 7.45 -6.69 8.85
C ILE A 15 7.07 -5.31 8.32
N ALA A 16 7.59 -4.25 8.96
CA ALA A 16 7.31 -2.87 8.55
C ALA A 16 7.92 -2.54 7.18
N SER A 17 9.17 -2.95 6.97
CA SER A 17 9.89 -2.84 5.70
C SER A 17 10.95 -3.93 5.61
N LEU A 18 11.19 -4.44 4.40
CA LEU A 18 12.32 -5.33 4.11
C LEU A 18 12.88 -4.96 2.74
N SER A 19 13.75 -3.95 2.73
CA SER A 19 14.32 -3.36 1.51
C SER A 19 15.71 -2.82 1.81
N SER A 20 16.58 -2.80 0.80
CA SER A 20 17.87 -2.11 0.88
C SER A 20 17.79 -0.61 0.55
N ARG A 21 16.60 -0.11 0.20
CA ARG A 21 16.37 1.27 -0.26
C ARG A 21 15.45 2.07 0.66
N THR A 22 14.62 1.39 1.45
CA THR A 22 13.59 2.00 2.27
C THR A 22 13.54 1.28 3.62
N ILE A 23 13.59 2.06 4.69
CA ILE A 23 13.38 1.59 6.05
C ILE A 23 12.22 2.35 6.68
N VAL A 24 11.35 1.66 7.41
CA VAL A 24 10.17 2.23 8.05
C VAL A 24 10.31 2.14 9.56
N TYR A 25 10.44 3.31 10.19
CA TYR A 25 10.31 3.49 11.63
C TYR A 25 8.88 3.93 11.93
N LYS A 26 8.12 3.09 12.66
CA LYS A 26 6.72 3.37 12.98
C LYS A 26 6.30 2.72 14.28
N GLY A 27 5.38 3.37 14.98
CA GLY A 27 4.88 2.83 16.23
C GLY A 27 3.65 3.58 16.75
N MET A 28 3.20 3.16 17.92
CA MET A 28 2.08 3.79 18.63
C MET A 28 2.62 4.90 19.54
N LEU A 29 3.15 5.93 18.90
CA LEU A 29 3.88 7.02 19.54
C LEU A 29 3.21 8.34 19.21
N LEU A 30 3.33 9.32 20.10
CA LEU A 30 3.13 10.71 19.73
C LEU A 30 4.28 11.16 18.82
N ALA A 31 4.00 12.14 17.96
CA ALA A 31 4.98 12.59 16.97
C ALA A 31 6.27 13.14 17.60
N ASP A 32 6.17 13.72 18.80
CA ASP A 32 7.27 14.25 19.60
C ASP A 32 8.05 13.18 20.38
N GLN A 33 7.63 11.92 20.34
CA GLN A 33 8.30 10.80 20.99
C GLN A 33 9.14 9.95 20.03
N VAL A 34 9.12 10.27 18.73
CA VAL A 34 9.71 9.42 17.69
C VAL A 34 11.23 9.33 17.84
N ASP A 35 11.89 10.44 18.11
CA ASP A 35 13.35 10.52 18.28
C ASP A 35 13.83 9.92 19.61
N GLU A 36 13.06 10.05 20.69
CA GLU A 36 13.33 9.39 21.96
C GLU A 36 13.18 7.86 21.85
N TYR A 37 12.16 7.39 21.13
CA TYR A 37 11.90 5.95 20.97
C TYR A 37 12.85 5.29 19.97
N TYR A 38 13.22 5.99 18.90
CA TYR A 38 14.12 5.50 17.85
C TYR A 38 15.39 6.36 17.80
N PRO A 39 16.35 6.13 18.72
CA PRO A 39 17.59 6.92 18.77
C PRO A 39 18.44 6.81 17.51
N ASP A 40 18.28 5.74 16.72
CA ASP A 40 18.92 5.58 15.40
C ASP A 40 18.65 6.79 14.48
N LEU A 41 17.47 7.42 14.60
CA LEU A 41 17.10 8.60 13.79
C LEU A 41 17.89 9.87 14.15
N LEU A 42 18.55 9.87 15.31
CA LEU A 42 19.42 10.95 15.76
C LEU A 42 20.89 10.71 15.40
N ASP A 43 21.23 9.53 14.88
CA ASP A 43 22.58 9.19 14.46
C ASP A 43 22.95 10.01 13.21
N THR A 44 24.17 10.55 13.17
CA THR A 44 24.67 11.32 12.03
C THR A 44 24.88 10.47 10.79
N ASP A 45 25.06 9.16 10.94
CA ASP A 45 25.19 8.22 9.81
C ASP A 45 23.82 7.89 9.19
N MET A 46 22.70 8.26 9.83
CA MET A 46 21.34 8.05 9.34
C MET A 46 20.96 9.11 8.31
N GLU A 47 21.50 8.97 7.10
CA GLU A 47 21.24 9.88 5.98
C GLU A 47 20.16 9.33 5.02
N ALA A 48 19.24 10.20 4.59
CA ALA A 48 18.22 9.87 3.61
C ALA A 48 18.03 11.01 2.60
N ALA A 49 17.90 10.66 1.32
CA ALA A 49 17.57 11.63 0.27
C ALA A 49 16.12 12.14 0.39
N ILE A 50 15.23 11.30 0.93
CA ILE A 50 13.80 11.58 1.10
C ILE A 50 13.37 10.99 2.45
N ALA A 51 12.65 11.78 3.24
CA ALA A 51 11.98 11.34 4.44
C ALA A 51 10.48 11.65 4.32
N VAL A 52 9.64 10.71 4.76
CA VAL A 52 8.18 10.85 4.74
C VAL A 52 7.67 10.52 6.14
N VAL A 53 6.84 11.41 6.69
CA VAL A 53 6.28 11.28 8.04
C VAL A 53 4.77 11.28 7.98
N HIS A 54 4.14 10.52 8.87
CA HIS A 54 2.69 10.46 8.95
C HIS A 54 2.24 10.30 10.41
N SER A 55 1.33 11.17 10.83
CA SER A 55 0.61 11.04 12.10
C SER A 55 -0.82 10.60 11.81
N ARG A 56 -1.24 9.49 12.41
CA ARG A 56 -2.55 8.87 12.15
C ARG A 56 -3.53 9.23 13.26
N PHE A 57 -4.69 9.76 12.89
CA PHE A 57 -5.83 9.85 13.77
C PHE A 57 -6.72 8.61 13.59
N SER A 58 -6.93 7.84 14.67
CA SER A 58 -7.70 6.60 14.65
C SER A 58 -9.02 6.79 15.37
N THR A 59 -10.13 6.37 14.77
CA THR A 59 -11.42 6.24 15.46
C THR A 59 -11.52 4.97 16.32
N ASN A 60 -10.55 4.05 16.22
CA ASN A 60 -10.46 2.84 17.04
C ASN A 60 -9.73 3.11 18.36
N THR A 61 -10.26 2.57 19.46
CA THR A 61 -9.69 2.69 20.81
C THR A 61 -8.61 1.65 21.12
N PHE A 62 -8.52 0.57 20.34
CA PHE A 62 -7.49 -0.46 20.51
C PHE A 62 -6.29 -0.16 19.61
N PRO A 63 -5.11 0.08 20.19
CA PRO A 63 -3.95 0.48 19.44
C PRO A 63 -3.32 -0.75 18.77
N SER A 64 -2.84 -0.59 17.54
CA SER A 64 -2.26 -1.65 16.71
C SER A 64 -1.01 -1.09 16.02
N TRP A 65 0.14 -1.72 16.25
CA TRP A 65 1.45 -1.28 15.78
C TRP A 65 1.56 -1.39 14.26
N GLU A 66 1.08 -2.50 13.72
CA GLU A 66 1.12 -2.81 12.29
C GLU A 66 0.28 -1.83 11.45
N ARG A 67 -0.74 -1.21 12.06
CA ARG A 67 -1.61 -0.20 11.44
C ARG A 67 -1.08 1.22 11.52
N ALA A 68 0.04 1.46 12.20
CA ALA A 68 0.74 2.73 12.08
C ALA A 68 1.26 2.90 10.65
N HIS A 69 1.31 4.15 10.18
CA HIS A 69 1.98 4.53 8.94
C HIS A 69 3.43 4.93 9.24
N PRO A 70 4.31 5.00 8.23
CA PRO A 70 4.11 4.64 6.81
C PRO A 70 3.87 3.14 6.55
N TYR A 71 3.27 2.83 5.40
CA TYR A 71 3.38 1.50 4.79
C TYR A 71 4.60 1.43 3.86
N ARG A 72 4.71 0.41 2.99
CA ARG A 72 5.95 0.14 2.24
C ARG A 72 6.15 1.16 1.11
N TYR A 73 5.07 1.55 0.45
CA TYR A 73 5.05 2.53 -0.63
C TYR A 73 4.06 3.69 -0.37
N LEU A 74 3.24 3.61 0.67
CA LEU A 74 2.13 4.56 0.90
C LEU A 74 2.17 5.23 2.28
N ILE A 75 1.96 6.55 2.26
CA ILE A 75 1.27 7.27 3.34
C ILE A 75 -0.09 7.72 2.83
N HIS A 76 -1.12 7.64 3.67
CA HIS A 76 -2.48 7.94 3.26
C HIS A 76 -3.21 8.64 4.40
N ASN A 77 -3.72 9.83 4.10
CA ASN A 77 -4.54 10.63 4.98
C ASN A 77 -5.92 10.76 4.33
N GLY A 78 -6.85 9.94 4.78
CA GLY A 78 -8.09 9.74 4.07
C GLY A 78 -8.78 8.44 4.46
N GLU A 79 -9.79 8.07 3.70
CA GLU A 79 -10.53 6.82 3.83
C GLU A 79 -10.95 6.30 2.47
N ILE A 80 -10.59 5.05 2.14
CA ILE A 80 -10.98 4.44 0.86
C ILE A 80 -12.36 3.82 1.00
N ASN A 81 -13.38 4.61 0.64
CA ASN A 81 -14.79 4.25 0.74
C ASN A 81 -15.20 3.03 -0.09
N THR A 82 -14.47 2.78 -1.18
CA THR A 82 -14.76 1.69 -2.15
C THR A 82 -14.04 0.38 -1.83
N ILE A 83 -13.29 0.33 -0.71
CA ILE A 83 -12.32 -0.73 -0.42
C ILE A 83 -12.87 -2.16 -0.57
N ARG A 84 -14.09 -2.42 -0.08
CA ARG A 84 -14.69 -3.76 -0.15
C ARG A 84 -14.87 -4.23 -1.60
N GLY A 85 -15.29 -3.33 -2.49
CA GLY A 85 -15.42 -3.63 -3.92
C GLY A 85 -14.07 -3.93 -4.54
N ASN A 86 -13.09 -3.07 -4.28
CA ASN A 86 -11.76 -3.16 -4.85
C ASN A 86 -11.04 -4.46 -4.44
N VAL A 87 -11.15 -4.83 -3.16
CA VAL A 87 -10.59 -6.08 -2.64
C VAL A 87 -11.23 -7.30 -3.31
N ASN A 88 -12.56 -7.31 -3.45
CA ASN A 88 -13.25 -8.42 -4.11
C ASN A 88 -12.82 -8.55 -5.58
N TRP A 89 -12.61 -7.43 -6.26
CA TRP A 89 -12.11 -7.43 -7.63
C TRP A 89 -10.66 -7.90 -7.73
N MET A 90 -9.80 -7.54 -6.77
CA MET A 90 -8.45 -8.12 -6.66
C MET A 90 -8.53 -9.64 -6.48
N TYR A 91 -9.38 -10.15 -5.59
CA TYR A 91 -9.60 -11.59 -5.41
C TYR A 91 -10.11 -12.28 -6.67
N ALA A 92 -11.07 -11.67 -7.38
CA ALA A 92 -11.59 -12.22 -8.63
C ALA A 92 -10.50 -12.37 -9.71
N ARG A 93 -9.48 -11.50 -9.69
CA ARG A 93 -8.36 -11.53 -10.64
C ARG A 93 -7.27 -12.54 -10.27
N GLN A 94 -7.16 -12.98 -9.02
CA GLN A 94 -6.05 -13.82 -8.54
C GLN A 94 -5.83 -15.11 -9.36
N SER A 95 -6.89 -15.69 -9.91
CA SER A 95 -6.83 -16.93 -10.70
C SER A 95 -6.21 -16.75 -12.08
N VAL A 96 -6.28 -15.53 -12.63
CA VAL A 96 -5.81 -15.19 -13.99
C VAL A 96 -4.57 -14.29 -13.96
N LEU A 97 -3.98 -14.05 -12.77
CA LEU A 97 -2.76 -13.26 -12.64
C LEU A 97 -1.58 -14.01 -13.25
N GLU A 98 -0.86 -13.31 -14.13
CA GLU A 98 0.40 -13.74 -14.72
C GLU A 98 1.39 -12.58 -14.64
N SER A 99 2.66 -12.89 -14.36
CA SER A 99 3.74 -11.91 -14.34
C SER A 99 5.05 -12.58 -14.69
N GLU A 100 5.71 -12.10 -15.75
CA GLU A 100 7.04 -12.59 -16.15
C GLU A 100 8.10 -12.30 -15.08
N LEU A 101 7.97 -11.18 -14.35
CA LEU A 101 8.93 -10.77 -13.32
C LEU A 101 8.87 -11.64 -12.07
N PHE A 102 7.67 -12.07 -11.67
CA PHE A 102 7.51 -13.02 -10.56
C PHE A 102 7.66 -14.47 -10.99
N GLY A 103 7.36 -14.78 -12.26
CA GLY A 103 7.47 -16.13 -12.80
C GLY A 103 6.71 -17.16 -11.94
N PRO A 104 7.27 -18.37 -11.74
CA PRO A 104 6.65 -19.41 -10.93
C PRO A 104 6.42 -19.03 -9.46
N ASP A 105 7.15 -18.04 -8.93
CA ASP A 105 7.04 -17.62 -7.54
C ASP A 105 5.72 -16.90 -7.26
N LEU A 106 5.05 -16.40 -8.30
CA LEU A 106 3.71 -15.83 -8.17
C LEU A 106 2.72 -16.80 -7.51
N GLU A 107 2.80 -18.09 -7.80
CA GLU A 107 1.93 -19.11 -7.20
C GLU A 107 2.08 -19.20 -5.68
N LYS A 108 3.24 -18.82 -5.13
CA LYS A 108 3.50 -18.87 -3.68
C LYS A 108 2.67 -17.84 -2.91
N PHE A 109 2.32 -16.72 -3.53
CA PHE A 109 1.73 -15.58 -2.82
C PHE A 109 0.52 -14.94 -3.51
N LYS A 110 0.16 -15.31 -4.75
CA LYS A 110 -0.94 -14.66 -5.49
C LYS A 110 -2.29 -14.68 -4.76
N GLN A 111 -2.53 -15.69 -3.90
CA GLN A 111 -3.72 -15.79 -3.07
C GLN A 111 -3.70 -14.84 -1.84
N GLN A 112 -2.56 -14.23 -1.55
CA GLN A 112 -2.28 -13.44 -0.34
C GLN A 112 -1.77 -12.03 -0.68
N ILE A 113 -2.12 -11.51 -1.87
CA ILE A 113 -1.73 -10.15 -2.27
C ILE A 113 -2.32 -9.13 -1.29
N ILE A 114 -3.60 -9.26 -0.94
CA ILE A 114 -4.27 -8.37 0.02
C ILE A 114 -4.27 -9.03 1.40
N ASP A 115 -3.82 -8.31 2.43
CA ASP A 115 -4.02 -8.70 3.83
C ASP A 115 -5.44 -8.33 4.29
N PRO A 116 -6.33 -9.32 4.54
CA PRO A 116 -7.70 -9.05 4.96
C PRO A 116 -7.81 -8.42 6.36
N ASP A 117 -6.77 -8.53 7.19
CA ASP A 117 -6.74 -7.99 8.56
C ASP A 117 -6.23 -6.53 8.58
N GLY A 118 -5.70 -6.05 7.45
CA GLY A 118 -5.15 -4.70 7.26
C GLY A 118 -6.22 -3.61 7.26
N SER A 119 -5.80 -2.35 7.46
CA SER A 119 -6.65 -1.19 7.18
C SER A 119 -6.90 -1.06 5.68
N ASP A 120 -7.83 -0.20 5.29
CA ASP A 120 -8.06 0.21 3.91
C ASP A 120 -6.76 0.67 3.22
N SER A 121 -5.96 1.46 3.93
CA SER A 121 -4.68 2.00 3.50
C SER A 121 -3.63 0.91 3.33
N ALA A 122 -3.63 -0.10 4.22
CA ALA A 122 -2.74 -1.26 4.10
C ALA A 122 -3.07 -2.09 2.85
N GLN A 123 -4.37 -2.29 2.61
CA GLN A 123 -4.87 -3.07 1.48
C GLN A 123 -4.59 -2.33 0.15
N PHE A 124 -4.66 -0.99 0.14
CA PHE A 124 -4.21 -0.19 -1.00
C PHE A 124 -2.71 -0.32 -1.23
N ASP A 125 -1.88 -0.18 -0.18
CA ASP A 125 -0.42 -0.34 -0.25
C ASP A 125 -0.04 -1.72 -0.81
N ASN A 126 -0.75 -2.78 -0.41
CA ASN A 126 -0.57 -4.13 -0.93
C ASN A 126 -0.79 -4.22 -2.45
N ALA A 127 -1.91 -3.67 -2.94
CA ALA A 127 -2.19 -3.66 -4.38
C ALA A 127 -1.18 -2.79 -5.16
N LEU A 128 -0.85 -1.61 -4.62
CA LEU A 128 0.13 -0.68 -5.17
C LEU A 128 1.51 -1.34 -5.29
N GLU A 129 2.00 -1.95 -4.20
CA GLU A 129 3.27 -2.66 -4.13
C GLU A 129 3.30 -3.81 -5.13
N PHE A 130 2.26 -4.65 -5.18
CA PHE A 130 2.18 -5.76 -6.13
C PHE A 130 2.30 -5.28 -7.58
N LEU A 131 1.52 -4.27 -7.97
CA LEU A 131 1.50 -3.75 -9.34
C LEU A 131 2.82 -3.04 -9.70
N HIS A 132 3.46 -2.38 -8.73
CA HIS A 132 4.75 -1.75 -8.92
C HIS A 132 5.85 -2.79 -9.14
N LEU A 133 5.92 -3.79 -8.27
CA LEU A 133 6.88 -4.89 -8.36
C LEU A 133 6.62 -5.79 -9.58
N ALA A 134 5.38 -5.84 -10.07
CA ALA A 134 5.03 -6.46 -11.35
C ALA A 134 5.48 -5.65 -12.59
N GLY A 135 6.20 -4.54 -12.41
CA GLY A 135 6.94 -3.86 -13.47
C GLY A 135 6.38 -2.49 -13.90
N ARG A 136 5.29 -2.02 -13.27
CA ARG A 136 4.74 -0.69 -13.58
C ARG A 136 5.41 0.39 -12.73
N PRO A 137 5.78 1.56 -13.30
CA PRO A 137 6.27 2.67 -12.51
C PRO A 137 5.24 3.13 -11.46
N LEU A 138 5.70 3.59 -10.30
CA LEU A 138 4.81 3.96 -9.18
C LEU A 138 3.75 5.01 -9.57
N HIS A 139 4.14 6.02 -10.35
CA HIS A 139 3.21 7.05 -10.85
C HIS A 139 2.13 6.47 -11.78
N HIS A 140 2.47 5.47 -12.59
CA HIS A 140 1.50 4.78 -13.46
C HIS A 140 0.49 4.05 -12.60
N VAL A 141 0.95 3.27 -11.62
CA VAL A 141 0.07 2.51 -10.73
C VAL A 141 -0.84 3.45 -9.93
N ALA A 142 -0.30 4.54 -9.39
CA ALA A 142 -1.07 5.55 -8.69
C ALA A 142 -2.17 6.16 -9.58
N MET A 143 -1.84 6.55 -10.82
CA MET A 143 -2.84 7.08 -11.77
C MET A 143 -3.88 6.03 -12.21
N MET A 144 -3.53 4.75 -12.19
CA MET A 144 -4.46 3.66 -12.52
C MET A 144 -5.41 3.36 -11.35
N MET A 145 -4.91 3.39 -10.11
CA MET A 145 -5.72 3.10 -8.90
C MET A 145 -6.53 4.30 -8.44
N ILE A 146 -5.98 5.52 -8.52
CA ILE A 146 -6.65 6.78 -8.18
C ILE A 146 -6.66 7.69 -9.43
N PRO A 147 -7.52 7.39 -10.42
CA PRO A 147 -7.60 8.18 -11.64
C PRO A 147 -8.25 9.55 -11.37
N GLU A 148 -7.79 10.57 -12.10
CA GLU A 148 -8.46 11.87 -12.11
C GLU A 148 -9.84 11.76 -12.77
N PRO A 149 -10.81 12.63 -12.43
CA PRO A 149 -12.09 12.71 -13.14
C PRO A 149 -11.91 13.08 -14.63
N TRP A 150 -11.84 12.08 -15.51
CA TRP A 150 -11.40 12.26 -16.91
C TRP A 150 -12.54 12.30 -17.95
N SER A 151 -13.69 11.69 -17.67
CA SER A 151 -14.73 11.43 -18.69
C SER A 151 -15.34 12.69 -19.31
N ARG A 152 -15.51 13.75 -18.50
CA ARG A 152 -16.08 15.05 -18.90
C ARG A 152 -15.07 16.20 -18.80
N HIS A 153 -13.78 15.88 -18.76
CA HIS A 153 -12.76 16.90 -18.60
C HIS A 153 -12.54 17.65 -19.91
N GLU A 154 -12.94 18.92 -19.99
CA GLU A 154 -12.97 19.70 -21.23
C GLU A 154 -11.58 20.02 -21.79
N SER A 155 -10.60 20.25 -20.90
CA SER A 155 -9.24 20.65 -21.27
C SER A 155 -8.18 19.54 -21.16
N MET A 156 -8.59 18.29 -20.91
CA MET A 156 -7.64 17.18 -20.79
C MET A 156 -7.12 16.79 -22.18
N SER A 157 -5.80 16.66 -22.30
CA SER A 157 -5.16 16.21 -23.54
C SER A 157 -5.71 14.84 -23.98
N PRO A 158 -5.88 14.59 -25.29
CA PRO A 158 -6.35 13.30 -25.81
C PRO A 158 -5.54 12.10 -25.31
N GLU A 159 -4.22 12.22 -25.19
CA GLU A 159 -3.31 11.16 -24.74
C GLU A 159 -3.62 10.73 -23.30
N ARG A 160 -3.81 11.72 -22.42
CA ARG A 160 -4.17 11.49 -21.02
C ARG A 160 -5.57 10.90 -20.86
N LYS A 161 -6.52 11.36 -21.67
CA LYS A 161 -7.88 10.79 -21.68
C LYS A 161 -7.86 9.34 -22.12
N ALA A 162 -7.13 9.02 -23.19
CA ALA A 162 -6.94 7.65 -23.68
C ALA A 162 -6.26 6.76 -22.63
N PHE A 163 -5.28 7.28 -21.90
CA PHE A 163 -4.66 6.57 -20.78
C PHE A 163 -5.71 6.15 -19.74
N TYR A 164 -6.53 7.09 -19.25
CA TYR A 164 -7.53 6.76 -18.22
C TYR A 164 -8.65 5.87 -18.76
N GLU A 165 -9.10 6.09 -20.00
CA GLU A 165 -10.12 5.27 -20.64
C GLU A 165 -9.68 3.80 -20.77
N TYR A 166 -8.42 3.56 -21.18
CA TYR A 166 -7.87 2.22 -21.22
C TYR A 166 -7.84 1.57 -19.84
N HIS A 167 -7.30 2.27 -18.84
CA HIS A 167 -7.15 1.72 -17.49
C HIS A 167 -8.47 1.50 -16.76
N ALA A 168 -9.51 2.27 -17.07
CA ALA A 168 -10.86 2.06 -16.54
C ALA A 168 -11.46 0.70 -16.97
N THR A 169 -10.94 0.06 -18.01
CA THR A 169 -11.35 -1.31 -18.40
C THR A 169 -10.61 -2.41 -17.62
N LEU A 170 -9.51 -2.06 -16.93
CA LEU A 170 -8.64 -2.99 -16.21
C LEU A 170 -8.82 -2.91 -14.70
N MET A 171 -8.95 -1.70 -14.17
CA MET A 171 -8.94 -1.42 -12.74
C MET A 171 -10.06 -0.42 -12.39
N GLU A 172 -10.87 -0.80 -11.41
CA GLU A 172 -11.82 0.10 -10.76
C GLU A 172 -11.07 1.13 -9.89
N PRO A 173 -11.55 2.39 -9.83
CA PRO A 173 -10.97 3.39 -8.95
C PRO A 173 -11.06 2.98 -7.48
N TRP A 174 -9.96 3.09 -6.76
CA TRP A 174 -9.90 3.01 -5.30
C TRP A 174 -10.24 4.37 -4.71
N ASP A 175 -11.52 4.71 -4.82
CA ASP A 175 -12.07 6.02 -4.51
C ASP A 175 -12.33 6.23 -3.00
N GLY A 176 -12.20 7.49 -2.58
CA GLY A 176 -12.16 7.94 -1.20
C GLY A 176 -11.42 9.28 -1.06
N PRO A 177 -11.75 10.11 -0.05
CA PRO A 177 -10.92 11.26 0.31
C PRO A 177 -9.52 10.84 0.77
#